data_AF-A0A846ZS69-F1
#
_entry.id   AF-A0A846ZS69-F1
#
_cell.length_a   1.000
_cell.length_b   1.000
_cell.length_c   1.000
_cell.angle_alpha   90.00
_cell.angle_beta   90.00
_cell.angle_gamma   90.00
#
_symmetry.space_group_name_H-M   'P 1'
#
loop_
_entity.id
_entity.type
_entity.pdbx_description
1 polymer ?
#
loop_
_entity_poly.entity_id
_entity_poly.type
_entity_poly.pdbx_seq_one_letter_code
_entity_poly.pdbx_strand_id
1 'polypeptide(L)' 'MINFKILYEDNHLIVVEKPINILSQKDKTNDLDLLTMVKEYLKYKYYKPGNV' A
#
# COMPACT_ATOMS: atom_id res chain seq x y z
N MET A 1 9.74 -5.68 8.17
CA MET A 1 8.55 -5.00 7.60
C MET A 1 9.02 -3.71 6.98
N ILE A 2 8.85 -3.56 5.67
CA ILE A 2 9.10 -2.26 5.02
C ILE A 2 7.97 -1.34 5.46
N ASN A 3 8.32 -0.29 6.20
CA ASN A 3 7.37 0.66 6.75
C ASN A 3 7.29 1.84 5.77
N PHE A 4 6.11 2.10 5.20
CA PHE A 4 5.87 3.31 4.43
C PHE A 4 5.21 4.37 5.33
N LYS A 5 5.47 5.65 5.05
CA LYS A 5 4.88 6.75 5.81
C LYS A 5 3.60 7.23 5.13
N ILE A 6 2.55 7.41 5.89
CA ILE A 6 1.29 8.01 5.41
C ILE A 6 1.39 9.52 5.60
N LEU A 7 1.24 10.26 4.50
CA LEU A 7 1.27 11.73 4.49
C LEU A 7 -0.14 12.30 4.64
N TYR A 8 -1.13 11.61 4.07
CA TYR A 8 -2.54 11.97 4.16
C TYR A 8 -3.42 10.73 3.94
N GLU A 9 -4.55 10.64 4.65
CA GLU A 9 -5.53 9.56 4.48
C GLU A 9 -6.92 10.09 4.84
N ASP A 10 -7.87 9.90 3.93
CA ASP A 10 -9.30 10.10 4.18
C ASP A 10 -10.12 8.93 3.60
N ASN A 11 -11.44 9.08 3.56
CA ASN A 11 -12.35 8.03 3.07
C ASN A 11 -12.19 7.72 1.57
N HIS A 12 -11.61 8.62 0.78
CA HIS A 12 -11.52 8.55 -0.68
C HIS A 12 -10.07 8.43 -1.17
N LEU A 13 -9.11 9.07 -0.50
CA LEU A 13 -7.73 9.21 -0.93
C LEU A 13 -6.75 8.80 0.17
N ILE A 14 -5.63 8.22 -0.27
CA ILE A 14 -4.46 7.97 0.57
C ILE A 14 -3.21 8.44 -0.18
N VAL A 15 -2.36 9.19 0.53
CA VAL A 15 -1.08 9.68 0.04
C VAL A 15 0.01 9.10 0.93
N VAL A 16 0.95 8.40 0.32
CA VAL A 16 2.06 7.74 1.01
C VAL A 16 3.40 8.21 0.46
N GLU A 17 4.40 8.24 1.32
CA GLU A 17 5.79 8.40 0.92
C GLU A 17 6.28 7.09 0.31
N LYS A 18 6.68 7.13 -0.96
CA LYS A 18 7.21 5.97 -1.68
C LYS A 18 8.63 5.64 -1.17
N PRO A 19 8.87 4.45 -0.60
CA PRO A 19 10.20 4.05 -0.18
C PRO A 19 11.16 3.85 -1.37
N ILE A 20 12.46 4.04 -1.11
CA ILE A 20 13.53 3.76 -2.08
C ILE A 20 13.53 2.26 -2.39
N ASN A 21 13.80 1.90 -3.65
CA ASN A 21 13.87 0.51 -4.15
C ASN A 21 12.57 -0.29 -4.05
N ILE A 22 11.42 0.36 -3.88
CA ILE A 22 10.12 -0.31 -3.92
C ILE A 22 9.36 0.11 -5.16
N LEU A 23 8.86 -0.86 -5.93
CA LEU A 23 8.01 -0.61 -7.09
C LEU A 23 6.72 0.07 -6.65
N SER A 24 6.25 1.04 -7.43
CA SER A 24 4.94 1.66 -7.14
C SER A 24 3.79 0.69 -7.41
N GLN A 25 3.97 -0.19 -8.40
CA GLN A 25 3.02 -1.22 -8.84
C GLN A 25 3.81 -2.45 -9.31
N LYS A 26 3.27 -3.66 -9.11
CA LYS A 26 3.89 -4.91 -9.58
C LYS A 26 4.22 -4.89 -11.07
N ASP A 27 5.34 -5.49 -11.40
CA ASP A 27 5.70 -5.85 -12.76
C ASP A 27 5.72 -7.38 -12.92
N LYS A 28 6.36 -7.88 -13.98
CA LYS A 28 6.47 -9.31 -14.28
C LYS A 28 7.30 -10.11 -13.27
N THR A 29 8.09 -9.49 -12.40
CA THR A 29 8.89 -10.21 -11.39
C THR A 29 8.02 -10.67 -10.22
N ASN A 30 6.82 -10.11 -10.05
CA ASN A 30 5.91 -10.35 -8.93
C ASN A 30 6.50 -9.98 -7.55
N ASP A 31 7.52 -9.12 -7.51
CA ASP A 31 8.05 -8.59 -6.26
C ASP A 31 7.00 -7.79 -5.48
N LEU A 32 7.24 -7.63 -4.18
CA LEU A 32 6.38 -6.83 -3.31
C LEU A 32 6.46 -5.35 -3.72
N ASP A 33 5.30 -4.76 -3.98
CA ASP A 33 5.15 -3.38 -4.43
C ASP A 33 4.29 -2.55 -3.46
N LEU A 34 4.40 -1.23 -3.59
CA LEU A 34 3.72 -0.28 -2.71
C LEU A 34 2.19 -0.39 -2.77
N LEU A 35 1.61 -0.65 -3.95
CA LEU A 35 0.15 -0.77 -4.07
C LEU A 35 -0.37 -1.98 -3.28
N THR A 36 0.31 -3.13 -3.35
CA THR A 36 -0.04 -4.30 -2.54
C THR A 36 0.10 -4.01 -1.05
N MET A 37 1.20 -3.38 -0.64
CA MET A 37 1.43 -3.02 0.76
C MET A 37 0.33 -2.09 1.32
N VAL A 38 -0.09 -1.08 0.54
CA VAL A 38 -1.16 -0.17 0.93
C VAL A 38 -2.51 -0.87 1.01
N LYS A 39 -2.82 -1.77 0.05
CA LYS A 39 -4.05 -2.59 0.08
C LYS A 39 -4.11 -3.47 1.33
N GLU A 40 -3.01 -4.13 1.68
CA GLU A 40 -2.92 -4.93 2.91
C GLU A 40 -3.13 -4.08 4.16
N TYR A 41 -2.48 -2.92 4.25
CA TYR A 41 -2.70 -1.98 5.34
C TYR A 41 -4.18 -1.60 5.49
N LEU A 42 -4.86 -1.21 4.40
CA LEU A 42 -6.27 -0.85 4.42
C LEU A 42 -7.16 -2.04 4.82
N LYS A 43 -6.83 -3.25 4.34
CA LYS A 43 -7.55 -4.49 4.68
C LYS A 43 -7.51 -4.76 6.18
N TYR A 44 -6.33 -4.67 6.80
CA TYR A 44 -6.15 -4.92 8.22
C TYR A 44 -6.68 -3.79 9.09
N LYS A 45 -6.37 -2.53 8.77
CA LYS A 45 -6.81 -1.36 9.55
C LYS A 45 -8.33 -1.22 9.60
N TYR A 46 -9.01 -1.49 8.49
CA TYR A 46 -10.46 -1.29 8.35
C TYR A 46 -11.26 -2.59 8.32
N TYR A 47 -10.63 -3.73 8.61
CA TYR A 47 -11.28 -5.05 8.63
C TYR A 47 -12.11 -5.34 7.38
N LYS A 48 -11.61 -4.94 6.20
CA LYS A 48 -12.35 -5.10 4.94
C LYS A 48 -12.22 -6.55 4.45
N PRO A 49 -13.32 -7.33 4.38
CA PRO A 49 -13.24 -8.75 3.97
C PRO A 49 -13.13 -8.93 2.45
N GLY A 50 -13.42 -7.89 1.66
CA GLY A 50 -13.40 -7.93 0.19
C GLY A 50 -12.03 -7.64 -0.43
N ASN A 51 -11.99 -7.61 -1.76
CA ASN A 51 -10.82 -7.15 -2.51
C ASN A 51 -10.66 -5.63 -2.34
N VAL A 52 -9.64 -5.25 -1.58
CA VAL A 52 -9.14 -3.88 -1.45
C VAL A 52 -8.00 -3.68 -2.45
#